data_AF-A0AAW8BGH5-F1
#
_entry.id   AF-A0AAW8BGH5-F1
#
_cell.length_a   1.000
_cell.length_b   1.000
_cell.length_c   1.000
_cell.angle_alpha   90.00
_cell.angle_beta   90.00
_cell.angle_gamma   90.00
#
_symmetry.space_group_name_H-M   'P 1'
#
loop_
_entity.id
_entity.type
_entity.pdbx_description
1 polymer ?
#
loop_
_entity_poly.entity_id
_entity_poly.type
_entity_poly.pdbx_seq_one_letter_code
_entity_poly.pdbx_strand_id
1 'polypeptide(L)'
;MTLRVIWLFAGAAAVALAIAVRAPLATTVLGLMAFGVLHNVLELRYVTGRFAAVLSGRLLSWLLGLITVIVLCRLAAMIVGEPARLAEIVIGYAVLLAACVAGLRGPALVAAAAVLAIATAASLSWPAYHFVVLSHLHNVVPLFFLWEWSARLPTPALRRSFRSVQLGWVLVVPAMLLSGVLDRHFGGTSSSLAGFAGNPHPIVAASAPPAAVLTEMGLRLLVVFAFLQTMHYFVWVYFFPRHAPDAARAFEVRVPWLSGARAWTLGAAVGVALAVVFVTDYASGKAVYSAFASYHAYLEFPVILATLLGLGAATVPNRAEYQAVGAR
;
A
#
# COMPACT_ATOMS: atom_id res chain seq x y z
N MET A 1 26.95 3.82 6.51
CA MET A 1 25.50 4.12 6.47
C MET A 1 24.67 2.97 5.91
N THR A 2 25.13 2.30 4.84
CA THR A 2 24.37 1.31 4.06
C THR A 2 24.05 -0.02 4.77
N LEU A 3 24.99 -0.58 5.54
CA LEU A 3 24.72 -1.76 6.38
C LEU A 3 23.69 -1.47 7.49
N ARG A 4 23.64 -0.23 8.01
CA ARG A 4 22.68 0.15 9.06
C ARG A 4 21.23 0.05 8.55
N VAL A 5 20.99 0.35 7.27
CA VAL A 5 19.65 0.24 6.66
C VAL A 5 19.19 -1.21 6.59
N ILE A 6 20.08 -2.14 6.25
CA ILE A 6 19.74 -3.58 6.18
C ILE A 6 19.34 -4.09 7.57
N TRP A 7 20.15 -3.78 8.59
CA TRP A 7 19.86 -4.16 9.97
C TRP A 7 18.60 -3.48 10.52
N LEU A 8 18.33 -2.25 10.10
CA LEU A 8 17.10 -1.54 10.44
C LEU A 8 15.86 -2.30 9.93
N PHE A 9 15.87 -2.78 8.68
CA PHE A 9 14.76 -3.60 8.16
C PHE A 9 14.63 -4.92 8.90
N ALA A 10 15.73 -5.61 9.18
CA ALA A 10 15.72 -6.86 9.94
C ALA A 10 15.15 -6.65 11.36
N GLY A 11 15.59 -5.59 12.05
CA GLY A 11 15.08 -5.22 13.36
C GLY A 11 13.61 -4.81 13.35
N ALA A 12 13.21 -3.98 12.37
CA ALA A 12 11.80 -3.59 12.19
C ALA A 12 10.91 -4.80 11.93
N ALA A 13 11.34 -5.74 11.09
CA ALA A 13 10.62 -6.98 10.82
C ALA A 13 10.50 -7.86 12.07
N ALA A 14 11.57 -7.98 12.88
CA ALA A 14 11.52 -8.74 14.13
C ALA A 14 10.52 -8.13 15.13
N VAL A 15 10.53 -6.80 15.29
CA VAL A 15 9.61 -6.08 16.17
C VAL A 15 8.17 -6.19 15.65
N ALA A 16 7.95 -5.96 14.35
CA ALA A 16 6.64 -6.08 13.71
C ALA A 16 6.08 -7.50 13.87
N LEU A 17 6.91 -8.53 13.69
CA LEU A 17 6.51 -9.92 13.87
C LEU A 17 6.12 -10.21 15.31
N ALA A 18 6.91 -9.75 16.29
CA ALA A 18 6.61 -9.93 17.70
C ALA A 18 5.26 -9.26 18.07
N ILE A 19 5.02 -8.04 17.61
CA ILE A 19 3.78 -7.30 17.86
C ILE A 19 2.59 -7.98 17.17
N ALA A 20 2.71 -8.32 15.89
CA ALA A 20 1.64 -8.94 15.11
C ALA A 20 1.24 -10.32 15.64
N VAL A 21 2.20 -11.13 16.10
CA VAL A 21 1.93 -12.44 16.72
C VAL A 21 1.22 -12.25 18.08
N ARG A 22 1.63 -11.27 18.88
CA ARG A 22 1.09 -11.08 20.24
C ARG A 22 -0.27 -10.37 20.26
N ALA A 23 -0.53 -9.48 19.32
CA ALA A 23 -1.74 -8.67 19.33
C ALA A 23 -2.18 -8.29 17.90
N PRO A 24 -2.52 -9.25 17.03
CA PRO A 24 -2.79 -8.99 15.61
C PRO A 24 -3.95 -8.01 15.41
N LEU A 25 -5.05 -8.21 16.16
CA LEU A 25 -6.22 -7.33 16.09
C LEU A 25 -5.88 -5.88 16.49
N ALA A 26 -5.19 -5.73 17.62
CA ALA A 26 -4.75 -4.42 18.11
C ALA A 26 -3.82 -3.72 17.13
N THR A 27 -2.90 -4.49 16.54
CA THR A 27 -1.92 -3.99 15.58
C THR A 27 -2.62 -3.44 14.34
N THR A 28 -3.59 -4.18 13.80
CA THR A 28 -4.36 -3.74 12.63
C THR A 28 -5.21 -2.50 12.93
N VAL A 29 -5.94 -2.50 14.05
CA VAL A 29 -6.85 -1.39 14.41
C VAL A 29 -6.06 -0.14 14.80
N LEU A 30 -5.15 -0.25 15.78
CA LEU A 30 -4.38 0.88 16.28
C LEU A 30 -3.35 1.37 15.27
N GLY A 31 -2.73 0.46 14.52
CA GLY A 31 -1.83 0.83 13.43
C GLY A 31 -2.55 1.65 12.36
N LEU A 32 -3.76 1.24 11.98
CA LEU A 32 -4.59 2.01 11.07
C LEU A 32 -4.95 3.38 11.64
N MET A 33 -5.38 3.45 12.91
CA MET A 33 -5.73 4.72 13.55
C MET A 33 -4.53 5.67 13.67
N ALA A 34 -3.36 5.16 14.03
CA ALA A 34 -2.17 5.97 14.30
C ALA A 34 -1.43 6.38 13.01
N PHE A 35 -1.34 5.48 12.03
CA PHE A 35 -0.51 5.65 10.84
C PHE A 35 -1.29 5.71 9.54
N GLY A 36 -2.59 5.41 9.55
CA GLY A 36 -3.45 5.37 8.37
C GLY A 36 -3.40 6.66 7.54
N VAL A 37 -3.82 7.78 8.09
CA VAL A 37 -3.81 9.03 7.32
C VAL A 37 -2.39 9.49 6.99
N LEU A 38 -1.45 9.32 7.93
CA LEU A 38 -0.09 9.79 7.76
C LEU A 38 0.65 9.06 6.63
N HIS A 39 0.52 7.73 6.53
CA HIS A 39 1.17 7.00 5.44
C HIS A 39 0.57 7.39 4.09
N ASN A 40 -0.75 7.54 3.96
CA ASN A 40 -1.37 7.98 2.70
C ASN A 40 -0.73 9.28 2.19
N VAL A 41 -0.56 10.27 3.09
CA VAL A 41 0.03 11.57 2.73
C VAL A 41 1.49 11.41 2.31
N LEU A 42 2.28 10.64 3.06
CA LEU A 42 3.71 10.47 2.78
C LEU A 42 3.97 9.63 1.52
N GLU A 43 3.15 8.60 1.33
CA GLU A 43 3.16 7.76 0.14
C GLU A 43 2.79 8.58 -1.10
N LEU A 44 1.65 9.29 -1.08
CA LEU A 44 1.25 10.11 -2.23
C LEU A 44 2.32 11.15 -2.58
N ARG A 45 2.92 11.81 -1.58
CA ARG A 45 4.06 12.73 -1.82
C ARG A 45 5.24 12.03 -2.46
N TYR A 46 5.59 10.83 -2.01
CA TYR A 46 6.67 10.05 -2.61
C TYR A 46 6.33 9.62 -4.03
N VAL A 47 5.18 8.97 -4.26
CA VAL A 47 4.80 8.38 -5.55
C VAL A 47 4.62 9.47 -6.59
N THR A 48 3.85 10.51 -6.28
CA THR A 48 3.66 11.64 -7.20
C THR A 48 5.00 12.31 -7.48
N GLY A 49 5.83 12.53 -6.46
CA GLY A 49 7.19 13.07 -6.52
C GLY A 49 8.13 12.29 -7.45
N ARG A 50 8.39 11.03 -7.11
CA ARG A 50 9.34 10.13 -7.76
C ARG A 50 8.94 9.76 -9.18
N PHE A 51 7.63 9.59 -9.42
CA PHE A 51 7.07 9.12 -10.70
C PHE A 51 6.34 10.23 -11.45
N ALA A 52 6.74 11.48 -11.26
CA ALA A 52 6.17 12.65 -11.93
C ALA A 52 6.10 12.51 -13.46
N ALA A 53 7.13 11.91 -14.06
CA ALA A 53 7.20 11.69 -15.50
C ALA A 53 6.09 10.73 -15.98
N VAL A 54 5.79 9.69 -15.20
CA VAL A 54 4.71 8.73 -15.46
C VAL A 54 3.35 9.37 -15.18
N LEU A 55 3.22 10.02 -14.02
CA LEU A 55 2.01 10.66 -13.53
C LEU A 55 1.86 12.07 -14.10
N SER A 56 1.74 12.17 -15.42
CA SER A 56 1.58 13.45 -16.13
C SER A 56 0.49 13.40 -17.21
N GLY A 57 0.00 14.59 -17.57
CA GLY A 57 -0.92 14.80 -18.69
C GLY A 57 -2.19 13.96 -18.64
N ARG A 58 -2.58 13.42 -19.80
CA ARG A 58 -3.85 12.71 -19.98
C ARG A 58 -3.96 11.45 -19.12
N LEU A 59 -2.87 10.71 -18.94
CA LEU A 59 -2.88 9.50 -18.09
C LEU A 59 -3.24 9.87 -16.65
N LEU A 60 -2.62 10.91 -16.10
CA LEU A 60 -2.94 11.38 -14.75
C LEU A 60 -4.42 11.79 -14.64
N SER A 61 -4.96 12.54 -15.60
CA SER A 61 -6.39 12.91 -15.59
C SER A 61 -7.31 11.70 -15.60
N TRP A 62 -6.98 10.67 -16.38
CA TRP A 62 -7.76 9.42 -16.45
C TRP A 62 -7.70 8.66 -15.11
N LEU A 63 -6.50 8.52 -14.54
CA LEU A 63 -6.30 7.87 -13.25
C LEU A 63 -7.07 8.60 -12.15
N LEU A 64 -6.96 9.92 -12.05
CA LEU A 64 -7.68 10.71 -11.05
C LEU A 64 -9.20 10.59 -11.21
N GLY A 65 -9.72 10.63 -12.44
CA GLY A 65 -11.15 10.45 -12.70
C GLY A 65 -11.64 9.07 -12.27
N LEU A 66 -10.99 8.00 -12.71
CA LEU A 66 -11.37 6.62 -12.38
C LEU A 66 -11.24 6.33 -10.88
N ILE A 67 -10.17 6.77 -10.25
CA ILE A 67 -9.96 6.59 -8.80
C ILE A 67 -11.00 7.39 -8.01
N THR A 68 -11.39 8.57 -8.46
CA THR A 68 -12.49 9.32 -7.83
C THR A 68 -13.81 8.55 -7.94
N VAL A 69 -14.08 7.89 -9.06
CA VAL A 69 -15.24 7.00 -9.17
C VAL A 69 -15.15 5.84 -8.17
N ILE A 70 -13.97 5.26 -7.94
CA ILE A 70 -13.77 4.22 -6.91
C ILE A 70 -14.08 4.76 -5.50
N VAL A 71 -13.64 5.98 -5.18
CA VAL A 71 -13.97 6.65 -3.90
C VAL A 71 -15.49 6.75 -3.75
N LEU A 72 -16.19 7.19 -4.80
CA LEU A 72 -17.65 7.27 -4.81
C LEU A 72 -18.30 5.90 -4.66
N CYS A 73 -17.79 4.85 -5.32
CA CYS A 73 -18.25 3.48 -5.14
C CYS A 73 -18.09 3.02 -3.68
N ARG A 74 -16.95 3.27 -3.04
CA ARG A 74 -16.74 2.90 -1.62
C ARG A 74 -17.68 3.62 -0.67
N LEU A 75 -17.95 4.90 -0.93
CA LEU A 75 -18.91 5.66 -0.14
C LEU A 75 -20.35 5.15 -0.38
N ALA A 76 -20.70 4.91 -1.65
CA ALA A 76 -22.01 4.37 -2.03
C ALA A 76 -22.24 2.95 -1.49
N ALA A 77 -21.20 2.14 -1.32
CA ALA A 77 -21.30 0.79 -0.75
C ALA A 77 -21.89 0.79 0.67
N MET A 78 -21.82 1.91 1.40
CA MET A 78 -22.50 2.07 2.70
C MET A 78 -24.03 2.12 2.58
N ILE A 79 -24.55 2.46 1.39
CA ILE A 79 -25.98 2.67 1.13
C ILE A 79 -26.53 1.56 0.24
N VAL A 80 -25.88 1.31 -0.89
CA VAL A 80 -26.36 0.35 -1.91
C VAL A 80 -25.70 -1.02 -1.81
N GLY A 81 -24.63 -1.19 -1.03
CA GLY A 81 -24.01 -2.48 -0.77
C GLY A 81 -23.27 -3.08 -1.97
N GLU A 82 -23.63 -4.31 -2.34
CA GLU A 82 -22.91 -5.15 -3.30
C GLU A 82 -22.76 -4.55 -4.72
N PRO A 83 -23.79 -3.93 -5.33
CA PRO A 83 -23.64 -3.30 -6.65
C PRO A 83 -22.50 -2.27 -6.72
N ALA A 84 -22.30 -1.47 -5.67
CA ALA A 84 -21.19 -0.52 -5.62
C ALA A 84 -19.82 -1.21 -5.50
N ARG A 85 -19.75 -2.35 -4.80
CA ARG A 85 -18.53 -3.18 -4.73
C ARG A 85 -18.18 -3.80 -6.08
N LEU A 86 -19.18 -4.27 -6.84
CA LEU A 86 -18.97 -4.80 -8.20
C LEU A 86 -18.51 -3.69 -9.15
N ALA A 87 -19.09 -2.50 -9.05
CA ALA A 87 -18.66 -1.32 -9.80
C ALA A 87 -17.20 -0.96 -9.46
N GLU A 88 -16.81 -0.96 -8.18
CA GLU A 88 -15.43 -0.74 -7.75
C GLU A 88 -14.45 -1.73 -8.42
N ILE A 89 -14.80 -3.01 -8.52
CA ILE A 89 -13.97 -4.03 -9.19
C ILE A 89 -13.76 -3.65 -10.66
N VAL A 90 -14.85 -3.36 -11.38
CA VAL A 90 -14.80 -3.00 -12.82
C VAL A 90 -13.93 -1.77 -13.04
N ILE A 91 -14.13 -0.72 -12.24
CA ILE A 91 -13.34 0.52 -12.37
C ILE A 91 -11.88 0.29 -11.95
N GLY A 92 -11.61 -0.56 -10.94
CA GLY A 92 -10.27 -0.96 -10.56
C GLY A 92 -9.48 -1.60 -11.70
N TYR A 93 -10.12 -2.47 -12.49
CA TYR A 93 -9.50 -3.03 -13.69
C TYR A 93 -9.38 -2.01 -14.83
N ALA A 94 -10.32 -1.06 -14.94
CA ALA A 94 -10.22 0.05 -15.89
C ALA A 94 -9.01 0.95 -15.61
N VAL A 95 -8.65 1.16 -14.33
CA VAL A 95 -7.42 1.88 -13.93
C VAL A 95 -6.17 1.18 -14.48
N LEU A 96 -6.08 -0.15 -14.37
CA LEU A 96 -4.97 -0.92 -14.92
C LEU A 96 -4.95 -0.88 -16.45
N LEU A 97 -6.12 -0.99 -17.08
CA LEU A 97 -6.26 -0.89 -18.53
C LEU A 97 -5.81 0.48 -19.04
N ALA A 98 -6.10 1.57 -18.33
CA ALA A 98 -5.64 2.90 -18.70
C ALA A 98 -4.10 2.98 -18.76
N ALA A 99 -3.39 2.37 -17.81
CA ALA A 99 -1.94 2.27 -17.85
C ALA A 99 -1.43 1.39 -19.00
N CYS A 100 -2.08 0.25 -19.28
CA CYS A 100 -1.78 -0.58 -20.45
C CYS A 100 -1.96 0.20 -21.76
N VAL A 101 -3.07 0.92 -21.92
CA VAL A 101 -3.34 1.73 -23.12
C VAL A 101 -2.34 2.89 -23.24
N ALA A 102 -1.78 3.39 -22.15
CA ALA A 102 -0.72 4.39 -22.23
C ALA A 102 0.61 3.80 -22.73
N GLY A 103 0.96 2.57 -22.33
CA GLY A 103 2.29 1.98 -22.55
C GLY A 103 2.39 0.92 -23.65
N LEU A 104 1.27 0.31 -24.05
CA LEU A 104 1.23 -0.82 -24.98
C LEU A 104 0.51 -0.47 -26.28
N ARG A 105 0.87 -1.19 -27.35
CA ARG A 105 0.28 -1.08 -28.69
C ARG A 105 0.11 -2.47 -29.32
N GLY A 106 -0.79 -2.58 -30.29
CA GLY A 106 -0.98 -3.77 -31.12
C GLY A 106 -1.25 -5.05 -30.31
N PRO A 107 -0.61 -6.19 -30.63
CA PRO A 107 -0.92 -7.48 -30.02
C PRO A 107 -0.62 -7.52 -28.52
N ALA A 108 0.37 -6.77 -28.04
CA ALA A 108 0.70 -6.71 -26.61
C ALA A 108 -0.45 -6.06 -25.80
N LEU A 109 -1.09 -5.04 -26.35
CA LEU A 109 -2.27 -4.43 -25.71
C LEU A 109 -3.46 -5.39 -25.71
N VAL A 110 -3.67 -6.14 -26.80
CA VAL A 110 -4.74 -7.15 -26.88
C VAL A 110 -4.52 -8.25 -25.83
N ALA A 111 -3.29 -8.75 -25.70
CA ALA A 111 -2.94 -9.74 -24.68
C ALA A 111 -3.18 -9.20 -23.27
N ALA A 112 -2.72 -7.98 -22.98
CA ALA A 112 -2.95 -7.34 -21.68
C ALA A 112 -4.45 -7.14 -21.39
N ALA A 113 -5.23 -6.69 -22.38
CA ALA A 113 -6.68 -6.53 -22.23
C ALA A 113 -7.39 -7.88 -22.00
N ALA A 114 -6.98 -8.94 -22.69
CA ALA A 114 -7.52 -10.28 -22.47
C ALA A 114 -7.23 -10.78 -21.05
N VAL A 115 -6.00 -10.60 -20.55
CA VAL A 115 -5.64 -10.96 -19.17
C VAL A 115 -6.48 -10.16 -18.16
N LEU A 116 -6.63 -8.84 -18.36
CA LEU A 116 -7.45 -8.01 -17.49
C LEU A 116 -8.93 -8.41 -17.54
N ALA A 117 -9.46 -8.77 -18.71
CA ALA A 117 -10.84 -9.24 -18.85
C ALA A 117 -11.08 -10.56 -18.09
N ILE A 118 -10.17 -11.53 -18.21
CA ILE A 118 -10.24 -12.80 -17.45
C ILE A 118 -10.17 -12.52 -15.95
N ALA A 119 -9.23 -11.66 -15.52
CA ALA A 119 -9.09 -11.30 -14.12
C ALA A 119 -10.31 -10.54 -13.58
N THR A 120 -10.93 -9.69 -14.40
CA THR A 120 -12.18 -8.99 -14.07
C THR A 120 -13.32 -9.99 -13.89
N ALA A 121 -13.50 -10.91 -14.84
CA ALA A 121 -14.54 -11.94 -14.76
C ALA A 121 -14.36 -12.84 -13.52
N ALA A 122 -13.13 -13.25 -13.22
CA ALA A 122 -12.81 -14.01 -12.02
C ALA A 122 -13.11 -13.20 -10.74
N SER A 123 -12.73 -11.93 -10.70
CA SER A 123 -12.98 -11.06 -9.54
C SER A 123 -14.48 -10.79 -9.30
N LEU A 124 -15.26 -10.63 -10.37
CA LEU A 124 -16.71 -10.47 -10.29
C LEU A 124 -17.41 -11.76 -9.86
N SER A 125 -16.85 -12.92 -10.21
CA SER A 125 -17.36 -14.23 -9.74
C SER A 125 -17.05 -14.46 -8.26
N TRP A 126 -16.01 -13.82 -7.73
CA TRP A 126 -15.57 -13.99 -6.33
C TRP A 126 -15.24 -12.64 -5.65
N PRO A 127 -16.21 -11.72 -5.48
CA PRO A 127 -15.93 -10.35 -5.04
C PRO A 127 -15.25 -10.27 -3.67
N ALA A 128 -15.66 -11.11 -2.71
CA ALA A 128 -15.03 -11.14 -1.39
C ALA A 128 -13.54 -11.51 -1.47
N TYR A 129 -13.19 -12.49 -2.31
CA TYR A 129 -11.80 -12.90 -2.52
C TYR A 129 -10.99 -11.79 -3.19
N HIS A 130 -11.57 -11.07 -4.15
CA HIS A 130 -10.92 -9.94 -4.80
C HIS A 130 -10.40 -8.92 -3.77
N PHE A 131 -11.24 -8.50 -2.82
CA PHE A 131 -10.83 -7.50 -1.82
C PHE A 131 -9.80 -8.03 -0.82
N VAL A 132 -9.86 -9.31 -0.45
CA VAL A 132 -8.84 -9.93 0.39
C VAL A 132 -7.50 -9.96 -0.34
N VAL A 133 -7.48 -10.40 -1.59
CA VAL A 133 -6.27 -10.43 -2.43
C VAL A 133 -5.72 -9.02 -2.62
N LEU A 134 -6.57 -8.05 -2.97
CA LEU A 134 -6.18 -6.65 -3.13
C LEU A 134 -5.54 -6.08 -1.85
N SER A 135 -6.13 -6.36 -0.68
CA SER A 135 -5.61 -5.90 0.61
C SER A 135 -4.22 -6.47 0.92
N HIS A 136 -3.96 -7.73 0.59
CA HIS A 136 -2.63 -8.33 0.75
C HIS A 136 -1.64 -7.82 -0.29
N LEU A 137 -2.06 -7.70 -1.55
CA LEU A 137 -1.23 -7.18 -2.63
C LEU A 137 -0.76 -5.76 -2.32
N HIS A 138 -1.66 -4.89 -1.85
CA HIS A 138 -1.31 -3.53 -1.45
C HIS A 138 -0.27 -3.48 -0.34
N ASN A 139 -0.33 -4.37 0.65
CA ASN A 139 0.71 -4.44 1.68
C ASN A 139 2.07 -4.91 1.15
N VAL A 140 2.10 -5.59 0.00
CA VAL A 140 3.33 -6.05 -0.68
C VAL A 140 3.88 -5.01 -1.66
N VAL A 141 3.04 -4.10 -2.16
CA VAL A 141 3.44 -3.05 -3.11
C VAL A 141 4.73 -2.29 -2.72
N PRO A 142 4.97 -1.92 -1.43
CA PRO A 142 6.21 -1.24 -1.04
C PRO A 142 7.48 -1.98 -1.48
N LEU A 143 7.44 -3.30 -1.64
CA LEU A 143 8.56 -4.09 -2.16
C LEU A 143 9.04 -3.56 -3.52
N PHE A 144 8.13 -3.21 -4.42
CA PHE A 144 8.50 -2.68 -5.73
C PHE A 144 9.29 -1.38 -5.58
N PHE A 145 8.80 -0.44 -4.77
CA PHE A 145 9.46 0.84 -4.57
C PHE A 145 10.80 0.69 -3.84
N LEU A 146 10.91 -0.23 -2.89
CA LEU A 146 12.19 -0.57 -2.25
C LEU A 146 13.16 -1.19 -3.25
N TRP A 147 12.66 -2.01 -4.19
CA TRP A 147 13.46 -2.62 -5.24
C TRP A 147 14.00 -1.56 -6.22
N GLU A 148 13.15 -0.62 -6.63
CA GLU A 148 13.52 0.54 -7.43
C GLU A 148 14.58 1.39 -6.70
N TRP A 149 14.30 1.77 -5.45
CA TRP A 149 15.21 2.55 -4.61
C TRP A 149 16.56 1.84 -4.42
N SER A 150 16.58 0.51 -4.32
CA SER A 150 17.81 -0.26 -4.13
C SER A 150 18.83 -0.07 -5.26
N ALA A 151 18.41 0.39 -6.45
CA ALA A 151 19.30 0.72 -7.55
C ALA A 151 20.35 1.80 -7.16
N ARG A 152 20.02 2.66 -6.18
CA ARG A 152 20.90 3.72 -5.65
C ARG A 152 22.07 3.18 -4.82
N LEU A 153 22.02 1.93 -4.36
CA LEU A 153 23.06 1.37 -3.50
C LEU A 153 24.36 1.15 -4.29
N PRO A 154 25.52 1.44 -3.69
CA PRO A 154 26.77 1.62 -4.44
C PRO A 154 27.36 0.33 -5.01
N THR A 155 27.09 -0.82 -4.37
CA THR A 155 27.68 -2.11 -4.78
C THR A 155 26.61 -3.17 -5.05
N PRO A 156 26.85 -4.10 -6.00
CA PRO A 156 25.96 -5.22 -6.26
C PRO A 156 25.73 -6.13 -5.05
N ALA A 157 26.74 -6.31 -4.19
CA ALA A 157 26.62 -7.09 -2.97
C ALA A 157 25.61 -6.47 -2.00
N LEU A 158 25.71 -5.16 -1.72
CA LEU A 158 24.76 -4.46 -0.85
C LEU A 158 23.34 -4.47 -1.43
N ARG A 159 23.19 -4.34 -2.75
CA ARG A 159 21.89 -4.47 -3.42
C ARG A 159 21.27 -5.85 -3.21
N ARG A 160 22.05 -6.91 -3.39
CA ARG A 160 21.60 -8.28 -3.16
C ARG A 160 21.17 -8.47 -1.71
N SER A 161 22.02 -8.10 -0.74
CA SER A 161 21.68 -8.23 0.68
C SER A 161 20.43 -7.44 1.08
N PHE A 162 20.29 -6.20 0.60
CA PHE A 162 19.09 -5.41 0.85
C PHE A 162 17.84 -6.10 0.29
N ARG A 163 17.87 -6.52 -0.98
CA ARG A 163 16.76 -7.22 -1.65
C ARG A 163 16.42 -8.54 -0.97
N SER A 164 17.41 -9.30 -0.52
CA SER A 164 17.20 -10.54 0.24
C SER A 164 16.46 -10.30 1.54
N VAL A 165 16.78 -9.24 2.29
CA VAL A 165 16.03 -8.86 3.49
C VAL A 165 14.59 -8.47 3.15
N GLN A 166 14.38 -7.75 2.03
CA GLN A 166 13.02 -7.40 1.60
C GLN A 166 12.19 -8.64 1.25
N LEU A 167 12.76 -9.59 0.51
CA LEU A 167 12.10 -10.88 0.23
C LEU A 167 11.88 -11.70 1.51
N GLY A 168 12.78 -11.59 2.49
CA GLY A 168 12.65 -12.25 3.78
C GLY A 168 11.36 -11.86 4.50
N TRP A 169 11.10 -10.57 4.68
CA TRP A 169 9.87 -10.15 5.34
C TRP A 169 8.64 -10.28 4.44
N VAL A 170 8.73 -10.10 3.12
CA VAL A 170 7.55 -10.20 2.25
C VAL A 170 7.09 -11.65 2.01
N LEU A 171 8.02 -12.60 1.94
CA LEU A 171 7.72 -13.99 1.54
C LEU A 171 7.97 -14.99 2.67
N VAL A 172 9.17 -14.95 3.26
CA VAL A 172 9.59 -15.99 4.23
C VAL A 172 8.79 -15.88 5.53
N VAL A 173 8.62 -14.67 6.06
CA VAL A 173 7.86 -14.47 7.30
C VAL A 173 6.37 -14.84 7.12
N PRO A 174 5.65 -14.37 6.09
CA PRO A 174 4.29 -14.83 5.82
C PRO A 174 4.17 -16.34 5.61
N ALA A 175 5.07 -16.97 4.86
CA ALA A 175 5.06 -18.42 4.68
C ALA A 175 5.23 -19.18 6.00
N MET A 176 6.13 -18.70 6.88
CA MET A 176 6.32 -19.25 8.22
C MET A 176 5.09 -19.05 9.12
N LEU A 177 4.40 -17.91 9.03
CA LEU A 177 3.16 -17.67 9.77
C LEU A 177 2.02 -18.58 9.29
N LEU A 178 1.88 -18.74 7.97
CA LEU A 178 0.83 -19.58 7.37
C LEU A 178 1.05 -21.08 7.63
N SER A 179 2.30 -21.53 7.80
CA SER A 179 2.61 -22.93 8.11
C SER A 179 2.19 -23.35 9.52
N GLY A 180 1.90 -22.40 10.41
CA GLY A 180 1.41 -22.67 11.77
C GLY A 180 2.50 -22.89 12.82
N VAL A 181 3.78 -22.77 12.46
CA VAL A 181 4.91 -22.97 13.39
C VAL A 181 4.87 -22.02 14.59
N LEU A 182 4.20 -20.87 14.45
CA LEU A 182 4.08 -19.84 15.49
C LEU A 182 2.73 -19.78 16.18
N ASP A 183 1.79 -20.68 15.87
CA ASP A 183 0.40 -20.62 16.39
C ASP A 183 0.34 -20.59 17.92
N ARG A 184 1.21 -21.35 18.59
CA ARG A 184 1.31 -21.37 20.07
C ARG A 184 1.64 -20.02 20.70
N HIS A 185 2.16 -19.08 19.91
CA HIS A 185 2.55 -17.74 20.36
C HIS A 185 1.51 -16.69 20.03
N PHE A 186 0.46 -17.05 19.28
CA PHE A 186 -0.59 -16.12 18.91
C PHE A 186 -1.29 -15.65 20.17
N GLY A 187 -1.23 -14.34 20.43
CA GLY A 187 -2.10 -13.76 21.42
C GLY A 187 -3.54 -13.92 20.95
N GLY A 188 -4.43 -14.33 21.86
CA GLY A 188 -5.85 -14.44 21.55
C GLY A 188 -6.43 -13.10 21.07
N THR A 189 -7.63 -13.12 20.52
CA THR A 189 -8.40 -11.93 20.11
C THR A 189 -8.93 -11.10 21.30
N SER A 190 -8.27 -11.15 22.46
CA SER A 190 -8.89 -10.89 23.77
C SER A 190 -9.56 -9.52 23.94
N SER A 191 -10.87 -9.60 24.19
CA SER A 191 -11.83 -8.75 24.94
C SER A 191 -11.73 -7.21 24.92
N SER A 192 -10.62 -6.57 25.27
CA SER A 192 -10.62 -5.11 25.49
C SER A 192 -10.80 -4.31 24.20
N LEU A 193 -10.15 -4.74 23.11
CA LEU A 193 -10.30 -4.14 21.78
C LEU A 193 -11.51 -4.68 21.02
N ALA A 194 -12.01 -5.87 21.36
CA ALA A 194 -13.31 -6.35 20.88
C ALA A 194 -14.46 -5.52 21.49
N GLY A 195 -14.29 -4.98 22.70
CA GLY A 195 -15.21 -3.99 23.26
C GLY A 195 -15.18 -2.65 22.53
N PHE A 196 -14.00 -2.20 22.09
CA PHE A 196 -13.81 -0.90 21.41
C PHE A 196 -14.13 -0.96 19.90
N ALA A 197 -13.56 -1.91 19.16
CA ALA A 197 -13.78 -2.10 17.73
C ALA A 197 -15.06 -2.89 17.43
N GLY A 198 -15.75 -3.36 18.47
CA GLY A 198 -16.93 -4.22 18.37
C GLY A 198 -16.56 -5.64 17.92
N ASN A 199 -17.45 -6.24 17.12
CA ASN A 199 -17.26 -7.60 16.61
C ASN A 199 -15.90 -7.70 15.85
N PRO A 200 -15.00 -8.64 16.20
CA PRO A 200 -13.73 -8.82 15.49
C PRO A 200 -13.90 -9.46 14.08
N HIS A 201 -15.05 -10.08 13.79
CA HIS A 201 -15.28 -10.76 12.51
C HIS A 201 -15.11 -9.87 11.27
N PRO A 202 -15.64 -8.63 11.20
CA PRO A 202 -15.38 -7.70 10.10
C PRO A 202 -13.89 -7.34 9.89
N ILE A 203 -13.06 -7.44 10.93
CA ILE A 203 -11.62 -7.18 10.83
C ILE A 203 -10.92 -8.39 10.23
N VAL A 204 -11.23 -9.60 10.71
CA VAL A 204 -10.73 -10.86 10.12
C VAL A 204 -11.22 -11.02 8.68
N ALA A 205 -12.48 -10.70 8.39
CA ALA A 205 -13.06 -10.77 7.05
C ALA A 205 -12.42 -9.79 6.04
N ALA A 206 -11.73 -8.75 6.52
CA ALA A 206 -10.95 -7.87 5.65
C ALA A 206 -9.63 -8.51 5.19
N SER A 207 -9.13 -9.51 5.93
CA SER A 207 -7.86 -10.19 5.67
C SER A 207 -7.99 -11.69 5.36
N ALA A 208 -9.19 -12.27 5.42
CA ALA A 208 -9.38 -13.69 5.20
C ALA A 208 -10.53 -13.96 4.23
N PRO A 209 -10.40 -14.96 3.34
CA PRO A 209 -11.50 -15.35 2.48
C PRO A 209 -12.69 -15.85 3.32
N PRO A 210 -13.95 -15.75 2.83
CA PRO A 210 -15.14 -16.08 3.61
C PRO A 210 -15.09 -17.44 4.31
N ALA A 211 -14.57 -18.46 3.64
CA ALA A 211 -14.46 -19.82 4.19
C ALA A 211 -13.45 -19.96 5.33
N ALA A 212 -12.50 -19.01 5.48
CA ALA A 212 -11.45 -19.05 6.49
C ALA A 212 -11.71 -18.12 7.70
N VAL A 213 -12.71 -17.24 7.64
CA VAL A 213 -12.93 -16.19 8.67
C VAL A 213 -13.08 -16.76 10.09
N LEU A 214 -13.69 -17.95 10.21
CA LEU A 214 -13.95 -18.62 11.49
C LEU A 214 -12.97 -19.76 11.80
N THR A 215 -11.87 -19.87 11.06
CA THR A 215 -10.89 -20.94 11.20
C THR A 215 -9.55 -20.42 11.70
N GLU A 216 -8.67 -21.31 12.13
CA GLU A 216 -7.28 -20.98 12.49
C GLU A 216 -6.55 -20.30 11.33
N MET A 217 -6.88 -20.67 10.08
CA MET A 217 -6.32 -20.03 8.89
C MET A 217 -6.71 -18.54 8.82
N GLY A 218 -7.93 -18.17 9.20
CA GLY A 218 -8.35 -16.77 9.28
C GLY A 218 -7.52 -15.97 10.28
N LEU A 219 -7.20 -16.57 11.43
CA LEU A 219 -6.31 -15.95 12.41
C LEU A 219 -4.87 -15.81 11.88
N ARG A 220 -4.33 -16.86 11.25
CA ARG A 220 -3.00 -16.79 10.61
C ARG A 220 -2.94 -15.69 9.55
N LEU A 221 -3.98 -15.56 8.72
CA LEU A 221 -4.08 -14.51 7.72
C LEU A 221 -4.20 -13.11 8.34
N LEU A 222 -4.93 -12.97 9.45
CA LEU A 222 -4.96 -11.71 10.21
C LEU A 222 -3.56 -11.35 10.75
N VAL A 223 -2.80 -12.31 11.29
CA VAL A 223 -1.43 -12.08 11.77
C VAL A 223 -0.50 -11.69 10.63
N VAL A 224 -0.60 -12.37 9.48
CA VAL A 224 0.15 -12.00 8.26
C VAL A 224 -0.21 -10.58 7.82
N PHE A 225 -1.49 -10.25 7.80
CA PHE A 225 -1.97 -8.92 7.43
C PHE A 225 -1.43 -7.85 8.38
N ALA A 226 -1.56 -8.04 9.70
CA ALA A 226 -1.04 -7.13 10.72
C ALA A 226 0.48 -6.92 10.60
N PHE A 227 1.22 -7.99 10.34
CA PHE A 227 2.66 -7.93 10.13
C PHE A 227 3.03 -7.14 8.87
N LEU A 228 2.45 -7.50 7.71
CA LEU A 228 2.74 -6.84 6.45
C LEU A 228 2.30 -5.37 6.47
N GLN A 229 1.16 -5.06 7.08
CA GLN A 229 0.66 -3.69 7.28
C GLN A 229 1.62 -2.87 8.15
N THR A 230 2.19 -3.45 9.20
CA THR A 230 3.19 -2.78 10.05
C THR A 230 4.47 -2.47 9.26
N MET A 231 4.95 -3.43 8.46
CA MET A 231 6.10 -3.21 7.58
C MET A 231 5.80 -2.18 6.49
N HIS A 232 4.59 -2.18 5.93
CA HIS A 232 4.10 -1.17 4.99
C HIS A 232 4.16 0.24 5.60
N TYR A 233 3.66 0.42 6.83
CA TYR A 233 3.78 1.69 7.56
C TYR A 233 5.24 2.07 7.85
N PHE A 234 6.07 1.11 8.26
CA PHE A 234 7.49 1.37 8.46
C PHE A 234 8.15 1.91 7.20
N VAL A 235 7.83 1.36 6.03
CA VAL A 235 8.39 1.81 4.75
C VAL A 235 7.97 3.24 4.41
N TRP A 236 6.67 3.54 4.48
CA TRP A 236 6.14 4.83 4.07
C TRP A 236 6.31 5.95 5.09
N VAL A 237 6.13 5.64 6.38
CA VAL A 237 6.19 6.64 7.46
C VAL A 237 7.62 6.88 7.94
N TYR A 238 8.45 5.82 7.98
CA TYR A 238 9.80 5.94 8.49
C TYR A 238 10.86 5.99 7.40
N PHE A 239 10.91 4.98 6.53
CA PHE A 239 12.04 4.74 5.64
C PHE A 239 12.16 5.78 4.52
N PHE A 240 11.15 5.90 3.66
CA PHE A 240 11.20 6.79 2.48
C PHE A 240 11.38 8.27 2.82
N PRO A 241 10.69 8.84 3.84
CA PRO A 241 10.92 10.23 4.22
C PRO A 241 12.37 10.55 4.61
N ARG A 242 13.11 9.56 5.13
CA ARG A 242 14.50 9.71 5.57
C ARG A 242 15.52 9.35 4.50
N HIS A 243 15.20 8.41 3.62
CA HIS A 243 16.16 7.81 2.67
C HIS A 243 15.88 8.15 1.21
N ALA A 244 14.78 8.85 0.92
CA ALA A 244 14.45 9.40 -0.39
C ALA A 244 13.79 10.79 -0.31
N PRO A 245 14.39 11.77 0.41
CA PRO A 245 13.82 13.11 0.56
C PRO A 245 13.76 13.89 -0.76
N ASP A 246 14.52 13.48 -1.78
CA ASP A 246 14.46 14.02 -3.13
C ASP A 246 13.08 13.82 -3.79
N ALA A 247 12.41 12.69 -3.55
CA ALA A 247 11.06 12.46 -4.07
C ALA A 247 10.06 13.46 -3.47
N ALA A 248 10.10 13.67 -2.15
CA ALA A 248 9.27 14.65 -1.47
C ALA A 248 9.54 16.08 -1.98
N ARG A 249 10.81 16.46 -2.19
CA ARG A 249 11.17 17.77 -2.78
C ARG A 249 10.62 17.94 -4.19
N ALA A 250 10.69 16.91 -5.04
CA ALA A 250 10.14 16.94 -6.39
C ALA A 250 8.60 17.08 -6.42
N PHE A 251 7.91 16.63 -5.37
CA PHE A 251 6.49 16.93 -5.16
C PHE A 251 6.29 18.39 -4.76
N GLU A 252 7.04 18.89 -3.79
CA GLU A 252 6.89 20.24 -3.25
C GLU A 252 7.12 21.33 -4.30
N VAL A 253 8.02 21.10 -5.27
CA VAL A 253 8.22 22.01 -6.41
C VAL A 253 6.95 22.16 -7.26
N ARG A 254 6.17 21.09 -7.42
CA ARG A 254 4.93 21.11 -8.22
C ARG A 254 3.71 21.54 -7.42
N VAL A 255 3.73 21.34 -6.11
CA VAL A 255 2.62 21.69 -5.22
C VAL A 255 3.14 22.53 -4.05
N PRO A 256 3.57 23.79 -4.30
CA PRO A 256 4.26 24.60 -3.28
C PRO A 256 3.41 24.88 -2.05
N TRP A 257 2.07 24.89 -2.21
CA TRP A 257 1.13 25.14 -1.12
C TRP A 257 1.05 23.96 -0.12
N LEU A 258 1.44 22.74 -0.53
CA LEU A 258 1.58 21.55 0.33
C LEU A 258 3.04 21.28 0.74
N SER A 259 3.88 22.31 0.83
CA SER A 259 5.27 22.14 1.24
C SER A 259 5.47 22.15 2.76
N GLY A 260 6.50 21.44 3.22
CA GLY A 260 6.98 21.50 4.60
C GLY A 260 5.89 21.24 5.65
N ALA A 261 5.84 22.07 6.67
CA ALA A 261 4.92 21.92 7.81
C ALA A 261 3.43 21.94 7.43
N ARG A 262 3.05 22.54 6.29
CA ARG A 262 1.65 22.62 5.87
C ARG A 262 1.08 21.25 5.48
N ALA A 263 1.84 20.43 4.75
CA ALA A 263 1.42 19.06 4.46
C ALA A 263 1.33 18.20 5.73
N TRP A 264 2.26 18.38 6.67
CA TRP A 264 2.24 17.66 7.94
C TRP A 264 1.06 18.07 8.82
N THR A 265 0.76 19.37 8.90
CA THR A 265 -0.38 19.88 9.68
C THR A 265 -1.72 19.48 9.08
N LEU A 266 -1.87 19.53 7.74
CA LEU A 266 -3.07 19.04 7.08
C LEU A 266 -3.26 17.53 7.31
N GLY A 267 -2.19 16.74 7.12
CA GLY A 267 -2.23 15.30 7.38
C GLY A 267 -2.54 14.97 8.84
N ALA A 268 -1.96 15.71 9.80
CA ALA A 268 -2.25 15.55 11.21
C ALA A 268 -3.69 15.94 11.55
N ALA A 269 -4.20 17.06 11.01
CA ALA A 269 -5.57 17.51 11.24
C ALA A 269 -6.60 16.51 10.71
N VAL A 270 -6.41 16.00 9.48
CA VAL A 270 -7.25 14.95 8.91
C VAL A 270 -7.13 13.66 9.72
N GLY A 271 -5.92 13.32 10.17
CA GLY A 271 -5.66 12.18 11.05
C GLY A 271 -6.43 12.27 12.36
N VAL A 272 -6.41 13.44 13.02
CA VAL A 272 -7.16 13.69 14.25
C VAL A 272 -8.66 13.63 14.01
N ALA A 273 -9.17 14.27 12.95
CA ALA A 273 -10.59 14.23 12.61
C ALA A 273 -11.07 12.78 12.38
N LEU A 274 -10.28 11.99 11.65
CA LEU A 274 -10.59 10.60 11.37
C LEU A 274 -10.43 9.71 12.62
N ALA A 275 -9.48 10.01 13.51
CA ALA A 275 -9.34 9.35 14.80
C ALA A 275 -10.56 9.59 15.70
N VAL A 276 -11.14 10.80 15.68
CA VAL A 276 -12.41 11.08 16.39
C VAL A 276 -13.51 10.16 15.85
N VAL A 277 -13.65 10.05 14.52
CA VAL A 277 -14.65 9.15 13.92
C VAL A 277 -14.38 7.68 14.30
N PHE A 278 -13.12 7.23 14.29
CA PHE A 278 -12.78 5.86 14.72
C PHE A 278 -13.14 5.56 16.17
N VAL A 279 -13.00 6.54 17.07
CA VAL A 279 -13.33 6.39 18.49
C VAL A 279 -14.84 6.39 18.72
N THR A 280 -15.62 7.10 17.90
CA THR A 280 -17.09 7.12 18.00
C THR A 280 -17.76 5.93 17.31
N ASP A 281 -17.30 5.59 16.11
CA ASP A 281 -17.78 4.44 15.33
C ASP A 281 -16.65 3.96 14.40
N TYR A 282 -16.03 2.86 14.81
CA TYR A 282 -14.95 2.24 14.05
C TYR A 282 -15.37 1.85 12.62
N ALA A 283 -16.63 1.40 12.43
CA ALA A 283 -17.10 0.96 11.11
C ALA A 283 -17.19 2.14 10.13
N SER A 284 -17.83 3.24 10.53
CA SER A 284 -17.88 4.47 9.73
C SER A 284 -16.50 5.07 9.52
N GLY A 285 -15.65 5.11 10.55
CA GLY A 285 -14.28 5.60 10.44
C GLY A 285 -13.46 4.81 9.43
N LYS A 286 -13.55 3.47 9.48
CA LYS A 286 -12.91 2.57 8.52
C LYS A 286 -13.46 2.79 7.10
N ALA A 287 -14.76 2.93 6.93
CA ALA A 287 -15.39 3.14 5.63
C ALA A 287 -14.91 4.43 4.97
N VAL A 288 -15.00 5.56 5.69
CA VAL A 288 -14.51 6.87 5.22
C VAL A 288 -13.01 6.82 4.93
N TYR A 289 -12.22 6.28 5.85
CA TYR A 289 -10.79 6.07 5.64
C TYR A 289 -10.52 5.28 4.37
N SER A 290 -11.19 4.14 4.19
CA SER A 290 -10.98 3.24 3.06
C SER A 290 -11.33 3.91 1.73
N ALA A 291 -12.33 4.80 1.71
CA ALA A 291 -12.67 5.59 0.54
C ALA A 291 -11.53 6.54 0.18
N PHE A 292 -10.98 7.27 1.14
CA PHE A 292 -9.83 8.15 0.89
C PHE A 292 -8.55 7.39 0.55
N ALA A 293 -8.30 6.25 1.20
CA ALA A 293 -7.17 5.36 0.93
C ALA A 293 -7.19 4.78 -0.49
N SER A 294 -8.33 4.79 -1.19
CA SER A 294 -8.38 4.40 -2.59
C SER A 294 -7.47 5.25 -3.47
N TYR A 295 -7.22 6.51 -3.11
CA TYR A 295 -6.34 7.38 -3.90
C TYR A 295 -4.92 6.87 -4.01
N HIS A 296 -4.38 6.28 -2.95
CA HIS A 296 -3.04 5.72 -3.00
C HIS A 296 -3.10 4.25 -3.44
N ALA A 297 -3.98 3.45 -2.85
CA ALA A 297 -4.06 2.01 -3.10
C ALA A 297 -4.31 1.67 -4.58
N TYR A 298 -5.13 2.45 -5.30
CA TYR A 298 -5.36 2.23 -6.73
C TYR A 298 -4.39 2.99 -7.64
N LEU A 299 -3.64 3.96 -7.13
CA LEU A 299 -2.64 4.69 -7.91
C LEU A 299 -1.32 3.93 -8.01
N GLU A 300 -0.95 3.14 -7.01
CA GLU A 300 0.32 2.43 -7.01
C GLU A 300 0.41 1.39 -8.15
N PHE A 301 -0.62 0.56 -8.33
CA PHE A 301 -0.64 -0.48 -9.36
C PHE A 301 -0.40 0.03 -10.80
N PRO A 302 -1.11 1.06 -11.30
CA PRO A 302 -0.84 1.61 -12.62
C PRO A 302 0.53 2.28 -12.71
N VAL A 303 1.07 2.86 -11.63
CA VAL A 303 2.44 3.40 -11.61
C VAL A 303 3.47 2.27 -11.76
N ILE A 304 3.32 1.18 -11.03
CA ILE A 304 4.18 -0.01 -11.14
C ILE A 304 4.12 -0.54 -12.56
N LEU A 305 2.90 -0.73 -13.10
CA LEU A 305 2.69 -1.25 -14.44
C LEU A 305 3.31 -0.34 -15.49
N ALA A 306 3.05 0.97 -15.44
CA ALA A 306 3.63 1.94 -16.34
C ALA A 306 5.17 1.94 -16.28
N THR A 307 5.75 1.84 -15.09
CA THR A 307 7.21 1.78 -14.92
C THR A 307 7.79 0.50 -15.52
N LEU A 308 7.14 -0.66 -15.32
CA LEU A 308 7.55 -1.94 -15.91
C LEU A 308 7.43 -1.94 -17.44
N LEU A 309 6.47 -1.18 -17.99
CA LEU A 309 6.30 -0.95 -19.41
C LEU A 309 7.29 0.09 -20.00
N GLY A 310 8.16 0.66 -19.16
CA GLY A 310 9.15 1.65 -19.59
C GLY A 310 8.61 3.06 -19.77
N LEU A 311 7.37 3.35 -19.36
CA LEU A 311 6.85 4.71 -19.34
C LEU A 311 7.61 5.55 -18.31
N GLY A 312 7.97 6.78 -18.69
CA GLY A 312 8.63 7.71 -17.77
C GLY A 312 10.10 7.41 -17.48
N ALA A 313 10.77 6.56 -18.28
CA ALA A 313 12.23 6.48 -18.33
C ALA A 313 12.83 7.77 -18.94
N ALA A 314 12.69 8.90 -18.24
CA ALA A 314 13.59 10.01 -18.40
C ALA A 314 14.94 9.57 -17.80
N THR A 315 15.98 9.61 -18.63
CA THR A 315 17.40 9.44 -18.31
C THR A 315 17.72 9.62 -16.82
N VAL A 316 18.13 8.54 -16.15
CA VAL A 316 18.89 8.67 -14.90
C VAL A 316 20.08 9.56 -15.23
N PRO A 317 20.20 10.78 -14.68
CA PRO A 317 21.38 11.58 -14.91
C PRO A 317 22.59 10.76 -14.48
N ASN A 318 23.55 10.64 -15.38
CA ASN A 318 24.78 9.90 -15.17
C ASN A 318 25.40 10.38 -13.84
N ARG A 319 26.04 9.47 -13.10
CA ARG A 319 26.66 9.72 -11.79
C ARG A 319 27.60 10.95 -11.75
N ALA A 320 28.03 11.41 -12.91
CA ALA A 320 28.83 12.62 -13.14
C ALA A 320 28.09 13.94 -12.85
N GLU A 321 26.78 14.06 -13.07
CA GLU A 321 26.07 15.33 -12.85
C GLU A 321 25.86 15.67 -11.37
N TYR A 322 25.87 14.67 -10.49
CA TYR A 322 25.80 14.89 -9.05
C TYR A 322 27.07 15.54 -8.46
N GLN A 323 28.22 15.44 -9.14
CA GLN A 323 29.44 16.10 -8.69
C GLN A 323 29.53 17.57 -9.14
N ALA A 324 28.86 17.95 -10.23
CA ALA A 324 28.94 19.31 -10.77
C ALA A 324 28.11 20.34 -9.97
N VAL A 325 27.05 19.90 -9.29
CA VAL A 325 26.18 20.80 -8.50
C VAL A 325 26.72 21.06 -7.09
N GLY A 326 27.72 20.29 -6.64
CA GLY A 326 28.38 20.50 -5.34
C GLY A 326 29.60 21.43 -5.38
N ALA A 327 29.90 22.03 -6.53
CA ALA A 327 31.11 22.84 -6.75
C ALA A 327 30.81 24.28 -7.20
N ARG A 328 29.59 24.79 -6.96
CA ARG A 328 29.25 26.21 -7.15
C ARG A 328 28.47 26.75 -5.98
#